data_AF-A0A9W8UVH7-F1
#
_entry.id   AF-A0A9W8UVH7-F1
#
_cell.length_a   1.000
_cell.length_b   1.000
_cell.length_c   1.000
_cell.angle_alpha   90.00
_cell.angle_beta   90.00
_cell.angle_gamma   90.00
#
_symmetry.space_group_name_H-M   'P 1'
#
loop_
_entity.id
_entity.type
_entity.pdbx_description
1 polymer ?
#
loop_
_entity_poly.entity_id
_entity_poly.type
_entity_poly.pdbx_seq_one_letter_code
_entity_poly.pdbx_strand_id
1 'polypeptide(L)'
;MAAKKPQKSVVVELQYEDGPIRASAMGASSESLPSYYVVPTELVEAASILAEATPLPQDGSPKFLAESETVSSKRGHADTYAMPPVLRKGYGLHEYSPEPGQAYRFGDNKSQVVQPGQTKENGSHDEKRSASHWWMANIKQRGSSPFAPEGYKDYGAKGDGKPDDTAAINRAISDGGRCGRNCSGSTIHPATVYFPPGVYMVSSSIIQYYNTEIIGDPIDMPRIMAAPSFTGLGVITTNVYESDDTKWYPSKLSFLRSVRNLYIDIRCTPKVAQVCGIHWQGIFMEDGNGGFMSNILFLGGKYGAYMGNQQFTARDLWFSDILDAAIQLRWAWGLTLQGINFKNVKTDIKIIESGEKTADGQGVGSLVVTDIQGEAMDAFITSTLSFESSTSIMIQNALMNDVDAFVTEAESGKVLLAGDGDAEEIVPIKSWGFGRVTDTSGNTTFVSGGEIAAPNRVSMLTRPGLSSSIRDTEYYFTRQRPRFVNLGGCDLLDVKAWGAKGDGKIDDTVALNRAFEAAADMSAIVYIPYGVYVIKDTVTIPVGSRVIGQAWPQLMGTGAKFEDISKPRPVIRVGVPGNQGVAEI
;
A
#
# COMPACT_ATOMS: atom_id res chain seq x y z
N MET A 1 52.63 -54.82 -9.75
CA MET A 1 52.16 -56.20 -9.57
C MET A 1 51.31 -56.28 -8.32
N ALA A 2 50.24 -57.09 -8.40
CA ALA A 2 49.43 -57.62 -7.31
C ALA A 2 48.47 -56.67 -6.55
N ALA A 3 47.21 -56.72 -6.98
CA ALA A 3 46.05 -56.55 -6.13
C ALA A 3 45.89 -57.72 -5.14
N LYS A 4 45.29 -57.48 -3.97
CA LYS A 4 44.45 -58.44 -3.22
C LYS A 4 43.63 -57.72 -2.12
N LYS A 5 42.29 -57.80 -2.26
CA LYS A 5 41.23 -57.66 -1.22
C LYS A 5 41.34 -58.83 -0.18
N PRO A 6 40.55 -58.95 0.93
CA PRO A 6 39.25 -58.33 1.25
C PRO A 6 38.98 -57.96 2.74
N GLN A 7 37.77 -57.41 2.91
CA GLN A 7 37.02 -56.92 4.07
C GLN A 7 36.63 -58.03 5.06
N LYS A 8 36.61 -57.71 6.38
CA LYS A 8 35.86 -58.43 7.42
C LYS A 8 35.03 -57.44 8.24
N SER A 9 33.77 -57.82 8.47
CA SER A 9 32.70 -57.18 9.24
C SER A 9 32.90 -57.29 10.75
N VAL A 10 32.55 -56.24 11.51
CA VAL A 10 31.99 -56.35 12.88
C VAL A 10 31.04 -55.16 13.13
N VAL A 11 29.83 -55.51 13.58
CA VAL A 11 28.78 -54.65 14.15
C VAL A 11 29.15 -54.31 15.61
N VAL A 12 28.72 -53.16 16.13
CA VAL A 12 28.12 -52.94 17.48
C VAL A 12 28.26 -51.47 17.90
N GLU A 13 27.12 -50.77 17.90
CA GLU A 13 26.53 -50.01 19.02
C GLU A 13 27.47 -49.36 20.07
N LEU A 14 27.41 -48.02 20.24
CA LEU A 14 27.58 -47.29 21.51
C LEU A 14 26.94 -45.89 21.35
N GLN A 15 25.78 -45.63 21.95
CA GLN A 15 25.56 -45.10 23.30
C GLN A 15 26.03 -43.64 23.50
N TYR A 16 25.05 -42.77 23.79
CA TYR A 16 25.20 -41.43 24.35
C TYR A 16 25.72 -41.54 25.78
N GLU A 17 26.70 -40.72 26.16
CA GLU A 17 26.79 -40.13 27.50
C GLU A 17 27.77 -38.94 27.52
N ASP A 18 27.20 -37.77 27.80
CA ASP A 18 27.62 -36.71 28.73
C ASP A 18 29.10 -36.29 28.90
N GLY A 19 29.33 -34.98 28.69
CA GLY A 19 30.35 -34.22 29.43
C GLY A 19 31.46 -33.58 28.58
N PRO A 20 32.05 -32.45 29.05
CA PRO A 20 32.32 -31.29 28.21
C PRO A 20 33.69 -31.35 27.53
N ILE A 21 33.75 -31.04 26.23
CA ILE A 21 35.01 -30.72 25.56
C ILE A 21 35.27 -29.22 25.68
N ARG A 22 36.36 -28.90 26.37
CA ARG A 22 36.89 -27.55 26.59
C ARG A 22 37.19 -26.82 25.28
N ALA A 23 36.86 -25.55 25.29
CA ALA A 23 37.15 -24.54 24.27
C ALA A 23 38.65 -24.44 23.94
N SER A 24 38.95 -24.38 22.65
CA SER A 24 40.08 -23.60 22.13
C SER A 24 39.51 -22.41 21.37
N ALA A 25 39.89 -21.22 21.85
CA ALA A 25 39.39 -19.94 21.38
C ALA A 25 39.89 -19.61 19.97
N MET A 26 38.96 -19.21 19.10
CA MET A 26 39.17 -18.14 18.13
C MET A 26 37.95 -17.21 18.22
N GLY A 27 38.24 -15.91 18.25
CA GLY A 27 37.39 -14.86 18.83
C GLY A 27 35.99 -14.76 18.20
N ALA A 28 34.99 -14.70 19.07
CA ALA A 28 33.62 -14.41 18.73
C ALA A 28 33.46 -12.91 18.43
N SER A 29 33.02 -12.57 17.22
CA SER A 29 32.05 -11.50 17.04
C SER A 29 30.68 -12.15 17.15
N SER A 30 29.97 -11.90 18.25
CA SER A 30 28.54 -12.20 18.34
C SER A 30 27.80 -11.15 17.50
N GLU A 31 27.82 -11.29 16.17
CA GLU A 31 26.84 -10.62 15.33
C GLU A 31 25.50 -11.31 15.60
N SER A 32 24.59 -10.60 16.26
CA SER A 32 23.20 -10.99 16.37
C SER A 32 22.61 -11.06 14.95
N LEU A 33 22.41 -12.27 14.45
CA LEU A 33 21.79 -12.52 13.15
C LEU A 33 20.38 -11.89 13.12
N PRO A 34 20.05 -11.03 12.14
CA PRO A 34 18.69 -10.56 11.99
C PRO A 34 17.81 -11.68 11.39
N SER A 35 16.98 -12.36 12.19
CA SER A 35 15.95 -13.31 11.72
C SER A 35 14.86 -12.62 10.90
N TYR A 36 14.57 -13.07 9.67
CA TYR A 36 13.39 -12.61 8.93
C TYR A 36 12.43 -13.76 8.58
N TYR A 37 11.18 -13.38 8.28
CA TYR A 37 10.02 -14.26 8.27
C TYR A 37 9.85 -15.00 6.93
N VAL A 38 9.83 -16.33 6.98
CA VAL A 38 9.43 -17.23 5.88
C VAL A 38 8.17 -17.99 6.27
N VAL A 39 7.15 -18.02 5.41
CA VAL A 39 5.94 -18.85 5.59
C VAL A 39 6.13 -20.19 4.90
N PRO A 40 6.14 -21.33 5.62
CA PRO A 40 6.25 -22.63 4.97
C PRO A 40 5.01 -23.00 4.16
N THR A 41 5.20 -23.73 3.05
CA THR A 41 4.13 -24.18 2.15
C THR A 41 3.10 -25.04 2.87
N GLU A 42 3.54 -25.89 3.80
CA GLU A 42 2.66 -26.78 4.58
C GLU A 42 1.72 -25.97 5.48
N LEU A 43 2.17 -24.82 5.98
CA LEU A 43 1.34 -23.92 6.79
C LEU A 43 0.29 -23.22 5.94
N VAL A 44 0.64 -22.86 4.70
CA VAL A 44 -0.31 -22.29 3.72
C VAL A 44 -1.40 -23.30 3.36
N GLU A 45 -1.03 -24.55 3.10
CA GLU A 45 -1.98 -25.62 2.80
C GLU A 45 -2.93 -25.89 3.98
N ALA A 46 -2.39 -25.98 5.20
CA ALA A 46 -3.19 -26.13 6.41
C ALA A 46 -4.17 -24.98 6.62
N ALA A 47 -3.73 -23.72 6.38
CA ALA A 47 -4.57 -22.54 6.49
C ALA A 47 -5.76 -22.59 5.51
N SER A 48 -5.54 -23.06 4.28
CA SER A 48 -6.58 -23.21 3.27
C SER A 48 -7.59 -24.30 3.63
N ILE A 49 -7.13 -25.47 4.07
CA ILE A 49 -8.02 -26.55 4.55
C ILE A 49 -8.93 -26.05 5.69
N LEU A 50 -8.37 -25.26 6.61
CA LEU A 50 -9.14 -24.66 7.71
C LEU A 50 -10.12 -23.59 7.25
N ALA A 51 -9.76 -22.78 6.24
CA ALA A 51 -10.65 -21.76 5.68
C ALA A 51 -11.84 -22.37 4.92
N GLU A 52 -11.73 -23.61 4.45
CA GLU A 52 -12.80 -24.36 3.79
C GLU A 52 -13.65 -25.20 4.77
N ALA A 53 -13.28 -25.23 6.06
CA ALA A 53 -13.97 -26.05 7.05
C ALA A 53 -15.38 -25.53 7.33
N THR A 54 -16.34 -26.47 7.47
CA THR A 54 -17.72 -26.17 7.85
C THR A 54 -18.10 -26.93 9.14
N PRO A 55 -18.45 -26.23 10.25
CA PRO A 55 -18.43 -24.77 10.40
C PRO A 55 -17.01 -24.22 10.41
N LEU A 56 -16.84 -22.97 9.97
CA LEU A 56 -15.58 -22.25 10.14
C LEU A 56 -15.21 -22.24 11.63
N PRO A 57 -13.95 -22.54 12.00
CA PRO A 57 -13.52 -22.44 13.39
C PRO A 57 -13.75 -21.00 13.89
N GLN A 58 -14.46 -20.86 15.02
CA GLN A 58 -14.52 -19.58 15.72
C GLN A 58 -13.12 -19.22 16.26
N ASP A 59 -12.87 -17.92 16.40
CA ASP A 59 -11.63 -17.41 16.93
C ASP A 59 -11.29 -18.08 18.28
N GLY A 60 -10.07 -18.61 18.40
CA GLY A 60 -9.58 -19.14 19.68
C GLY A 60 -10.22 -20.45 20.15
N SER A 61 -10.77 -21.30 19.28
CA SER A 61 -11.18 -22.64 19.72
C SER A 61 -9.98 -23.42 20.33
N PRO A 62 -10.16 -24.18 21.43
CA PRO A 62 -9.09 -24.96 22.04
C PRO A 62 -8.40 -25.93 21.06
N LYS A 63 -9.15 -26.39 20.06
CA LYS A 63 -8.63 -27.21 18.96
C LYS A 63 -7.68 -26.44 18.06
N PHE A 64 -8.01 -25.19 17.70
CA PHE A 64 -7.17 -24.29 16.92
C PHE A 64 -5.84 -23.97 17.62
N LEU A 65 -5.90 -23.69 18.93
CA LEU A 65 -4.70 -23.47 19.74
C LEU A 65 -3.85 -24.74 19.84
N ALA A 66 -4.46 -25.90 20.10
CA ALA A 66 -3.74 -27.18 20.20
C ALA A 66 -3.09 -27.62 18.88
N GLU A 67 -3.75 -27.43 17.74
CA GLU A 67 -3.18 -27.76 16.42
C GLU A 67 -2.04 -26.79 16.05
N SER A 68 -2.19 -25.49 16.34
CA SER A 68 -1.12 -24.49 16.18
C SER A 68 0.09 -24.81 17.09
N GLU A 69 -0.13 -25.23 18.33
CA GLU A 69 0.90 -25.62 19.30
C GLU A 69 1.62 -26.93 18.90
N THR A 70 0.89 -27.87 18.29
CA THR A 70 1.46 -29.12 17.78
C THR A 70 2.35 -28.89 16.56
N VAL A 71 2.06 -27.86 15.76
CA VAL A 71 2.91 -27.45 14.64
C VAL A 71 4.12 -26.64 15.13
N SER A 72 3.98 -25.80 16.16
CA SER A 72 5.10 -25.05 16.75
C SER A 72 6.08 -25.93 17.52
N SER A 73 5.61 -26.98 18.21
CA SER A 73 6.45 -27.91 18.98
C SER A 73 7.33 -28.83 18.12
N LYS A 74 7.08 -28.90 16.81
CA LYS A 74 7.94 -29.60 15.84
C LYS A 74 9.11 -28.75 15.33
N ARG A 75 9.25 -27.49 15.80
CA ARG A 75 10.33 -26.58 15.40
C ARG A 75 11.41 -26.50 16.49
N GLY A 76 12.64 -26.82 16.12
CA GLY A 76 13.83 -26.80 16.98
C GLY A 76 14.62 -25.48 16.97
N HIS A 77 14.05 -24.38 16.46
CA HIS A 77 14.69 -23.06 16.47
C HIS A 77 13.71 -21.97 16.88
N ALA A 78 14.16 -21.11 17.78
CA ALA A 78 13.43 -19.98 18.33
C ALA A 78 13.37 -18.84 17.31
N ASP A 79 12.36 -18.85 16.43
CA ASP A 79 12.09 -17.75 15.51
C ASP A 79 11.01 -16.84 16.08
N THR A 80 11.43 -15.81 16.82
CA THR A 80 10.55 -14.69 17.19
C THR A 80 11.30 -13.36 17.11
N TYR A 81 11.18 -12.67 15.97
CA TYR A 81 11.07 -11.19 15.98
C TYR A 81 9.61 -10.76 16.03
N ALA A 82 8.83 -11.45 16.86
CA ALA A 82 7.66 -10.86 17.47
C ALA A 82 8.14 -9.70 18.34
N MET A 83 7.52 -8.52 18.21
CA MET A 83 7.71 -7.44 19.19
C MET A 83 7.46 -8.02 20.59
N PRO A 84 8.37 -7.81 21.57
CA PRO A 84 8.21 -8.38 22.90
C PRO A 84 6.85 -7.96 23.49
N PRO A 85 6.08 -8.89 24.08
CA PRO A 85 4.87 -8.52 24.81
C PRO A 85 5.28 -7.66 26.00
N VAL A 86 5.04 -6.35 25.89
CA VAL A 86 5.08 -5.47 27.07
C VAL A 86 3.83 -5.78 27.88
N LEU A 87 4.03 -6.43 29.02
CA LEU A 87 3.03 -6.53 30.09
C LEU A 87 2.53 -5.11 30.44
N ARG A 88 1.31 -4.77 30.02
CA ARG A 88 0.54 -3.70 30.68
C ARG A 88 -0.51 -4.35 31.56
N LYS A 89 -0.36 -4.11 32.87
CA LYS A 89 -1.32 -4.45 33.92
C LYS A 89 -2.72 -3.97 33.53
N GLY A 90 -3.71 -4.79 33.85
CA GLY A 90 -5.09 -4.58 33.45
C GLY A 90 -5.66 -3.26 33.96
N TYR A 91 -6.35 -2.56 33.05
CA TYR A 91 -7.44 -1.66 33.40
C TYR A 91 -8.63 -2.07 32.55
N GLY A 92 -9.68 -2.49 33.24
CA GLY A 92 -10.85 -3.14 32.67
C GLY A 92 -11.70 -2.20 31.84
N LEU A 93 -11.87 -2.55 30.57
CA LEU A 93 -13.00 -2.18 29.72
C LEU A 93 -13.26 -3.38 28.81
N HIS A 94 -13.94 -4.37 29.39
CA HIS A 94 -14.38 -5.57 28.70
C HIS A 94 -15.90 -5.57 28.69
N GLU A 95 -16.54 -4.93 27.72
CA GLU A 95 -17.81 -5.43 27.18
C GLU A 95 -17.86 -5.21 25.66
N TYR A 96 -18.30 -6.26 24.96
CA TYR A 96 -18.54 -6.30 23.53
C TYR A 96 -19.82 -5.52 23.23
N SER A 97 -19.76 -4.47 22.40
CA SER A 97 -20.98 -3.85 21.84
C SER A 97 -21.42 -4.65 20.60
N PRO A 98 -22.57 -5.33 20.63
CA PRO A 98 -23.05 -6.14 19.52
C PRO A 98 -23.58 -5.32 18.33
N GLU A 99 -23.62 -3.98 18.41
CA GLU A 99 -24.05 -3.12 17.29
C GLU A 99 -23.04 -1.99 17.01
N PRO A 100 -22.69 -1.72 15.73
CA PRO A 100 -21.94 -0.53 15.36
C PRO A 100 -22.79 0.70 15.66
N GLY A 101 -22.27 1.61 16.49
CA GLY A 101 -22.98 2.79 16.95
C GLY A 101 -23.60 3.61 15.80
N GLN A 102 -24.75 4.22 16.07
CA GLN A 102 -25.60 4.96 15.12
C GLN A 102 -24.94 6.20 14.45
N ALA A 103 -23.63 6.40 14.59
CA ALA A 103 -22.88 7.47 13.96
C ALA A 103 -22.60 7.24 12.45
N TYR A 104 -22.90 6.06 11.90
CA TYR A 104 -22.68 5.72 10.49
C TYR A 104 -23.90 6.03 9.60
N ARG A 105 -24.27 7.32 9.49
CA ARG A 105 -25.20 7.80 8.46
C ARG A 105 -24.64 9.05 7.79
N PHE A 106 -23.98 8.86 6.66
CA PHE A 106 -23.82 9.91 5.67
C PHE A 106 -24.72 9.58 4.46
N GLY A 107 -25.74 10.40 4.25
CA GLY A 107 -26.55 10.44 3.03
C GLY A 107 -28.02 10.05 3.22
N ASP A 108 -28.85 10.99 3.66
CA ASP A 108 -30.28 10.94 3.42
C ASP A 108 -30.54 10.99 1.90
N ASN A 109 -30.88 9.85 1.31
CA ASN A 109 -31.75 9.81 0.15
C ASN A 109 -32.61 8.55 0.23
N LYS A 110 -33.83 8.75 0.75
CA LYS A 110 -34.87 7.71 0.84
C LYS A 110 -35.27 7.27 -0.57
N SER A 111 -34.71 6.15 -1.01
CA SER A 111 -35.31 5.33 -2.07
C SER A 111 -35.92 4.12 -1.40
N GLN A 112 -37.17 3.83 -1.74
CA GLN A 112 -38.10 2.98 -1.01
C GLN A 112 -37.58 1.55 -0.80
N VAL A 113 -37.58 1.13 0.47
CA VAL A 113 -37.52 -0.28 0.86
C VAL A 113 -38.83 -0.93 0.41
N VAL A 114 -38.78 -1.69 -0.68
CA VAL A 114 -39.86 -2.61 -1.04
C VAL A 114 -39.68 -3.86 -0.19
N GLN A 115 -40.65 -4.18 0.65
CA GLN A 115 -40.67 -5.42 1.43
C GLN A 115 -40.84 -6.63 0.49
N PRO A 116 -40.21 -7.79 0.76
CA PRO A 116 -40.34 -8.96 -0.10
C PRO A 116 -41.73 -9.61 0.05
N GLY A 117 -42.57 -9.44 -0.98
CA GLY A 117 -43.73 -10.28 -1.20
C GLY A 117 -43.31 -11.64 -1.75
N GLN A 118 -43.91 -12.69 -1.21
CA GLN A 118 -43.64 -14.08 -1.55
C GLN A 118 -43.87 -14.40 -3.03
N THR A 119 -42.82 -14.82 -3.74
CA THR A 119 -42.94 -15.68 -4.92
C THR A 119 -41.96 -16.83 -4.77
N LYS A 120 -42.52 -18.04 -4.68
CA LYS A 120 -41.80 -19.31 -4.70
C LYS A 120 -41.38 -19.59 -6.14
N GLU A 121 -40.08 -19.63 -6.41
CA GLU A 121 -39.55 -20.39 -7.54
C GLU A 121 -38.37 -21.24 -7.07
N ASN A 122 -38.51 -22.55 -7.26
CA ASN A 122 -37.47 -23.55 -7.11
C ASN A 122 -36.53 -23.48 -8.32
N GLY A 123 -35.21 -23.37 -8.10
CA GLY A 123 -34.22 -23.70 -9.15
C GLY A 123 -32.82 -23.10 -8.98
N SER A 124 -31.84 -23.99 -8.74
CA SER A 124 -30.37 -23.85 -8.83
C SER A 124 -29.64 -22.83 -7.95
N HIS A 125 -28.83 -23.35 -7.02
CA HIS A 125 -27.79 -22.64 -6.27
C HIS A 125 -26.58 -22.28 -7.15
N ASP A 126 -26.75 -21.28 -8.02
CA ASP A 126 -25.65 -20.50 -8.60
C ASP A 126 -26.07 -19.03 -8.50
N GLU A 127 -25.82 -18.39 -7.35
CA GLU A 127 -25.98 -16.94 -7.22
C GLU A 127 -24.97 -16.26 -8.15
N LYS A 128 -25.44 -15.85 -9.33
CA LYS A 128 -24.65 -15.13 -10.33
C LYS A 128 -24.11 -13.84 -9.71
N ARG A 129 -22.78 -13.67 -9.78
CA ARG A 129 -22.04 -12.43 -9.48
C ARG A 129 -22.79 -11.21 -10.04
N SER A 130 -22.99 -10.19 -9.21
CA SER A 130 -23.59 -8.92 -9.66
C SER A 130 -22.76 -8.34 -10.81
N ALA A 131 -23.42 -7.94 -11.91
CA ALA A 131 -22.74 -7.38 -13.06
C ALA A 131 -22.17 -5.99 -12.73
N SER A 132 -20.87 -5.80 -12.95
CA SER A 132 -20.23 -4.49 -12.80
C SER A 132 -20.71 -3.53 -13.88
N HIS A 133 -21.16 -2.33 -13.47
CA HIS A 133 -21.50 -1.24 -14.39
C HIS A 133 -20.29 -0.35 -14.73
N TRP A 134 -19.12 -0.64 -14.19
CA TRP A 134 -17.93 0.14 -14.47
C TRP A 134 -17.38 -0.17 -15.87
N TRP A 135 -16.95 0.86 -16.60
CA TRP A 135 -16.55 0.73 -18.01
C TRP A 135 -15.41 -0.26 -18.23
N MET A 136 -14.47 -0.37 -17.29
CA MET A 136 -13.30 -1.24 -17.44
C MET A 136 -13.67 -2.73 -17.44
N ALA A 137 -14.77 -3.09 -16.77
CA ALA A 137 -15.28 -4.47 -16.76
C ALA A 137 -15.90 -4.88 -18.11
N ASN A 138 -16.38 -3.90 -18.89
CA ASN A 138 -17.19 -4.13 -20.08
C ASN A 138 -16.50 -3.73 -21.39
N ILE A 139 -15.45 -2.90 -21.32
CA ILE A 139 -14.69 -2.48 -22.51
C ILE A 139 -14.03 -3.69 -23.16
N LYS A 140 -14.05 -3.74 -24.50
CA LYS A 140 -13.36 -4.80 -25.24
C LYS A 140 -11.86 -4.71 -24.96
N GLN A 141 -11.33 -5.77 -24.35
CA GLN A 141 -9.91 -5.87 -24.00
C GLN A 141 -9.07 -6.06 -25.28
N ARG A 142 -8.39 -4.99 -25.72
CA ARG A 142 -7.48 -4.99 -26.88
C ARG A 142 -6.00 -4.80 -26.49
N GLY A 143 -5.70 -4.74 -25.20
CA GLY A 143 -4.33 -4.64 -24.68
C GLY A 143 -3.52 -5.90 -25.00
N SER A 144 -2.28 -5.73 -25.44
CA SER A 144 -1.39 -6.85 -25.71
C SER A 144 0.07 -6.45 -25.53
N SER A 145 0.89 -7.37 -25.00
CA SER A 145 2.34 -7.22 -25.04
C SER A 145 2.82 -7.61 -26.43
N PRO A 146 3.50 -6.73 -27.19
CA PRO A 146 4.15 -7.18 -28.42
C PRO A 146 5.27 -8.19 -28.17
N PHE A 147 5.67 -8.39 -26.90
CA PHE A 147 6.79 -9.24 -26.49
C PHE A 147 6.38 -10.39 -25.55
N ALA A 148 5.08 -10.61 -25.32
CA ALA A 148 4.58 -11.71 -24.50
C ALA A 148 3.40 -12.47 -25.16
N PRO A 149 3.04 -13.68 -24.69
CA PRO A 149 1.90 -14.44 -25.20
C PRO A 149 0.53 -13.74 -25.02
N GLU A 150 -0.47 -14.09 -25.84
CA GLU A 150 -1.80 -13.46 -25.86
C GLU A 150 -2.80 -14.03 -24.81
N GLY A 151 -3.75 -13.20 -24.37
CA GLY A 151 -5.06 -13.66 -23.88
C GLY A 151 -5.60 -13.00 -22.58
N TYR A 152 -6.91 -12.79 -22.54
CA TYR A 152 -7.70 -12.56 -21.32
C TYR A 152 -8.22 -13.91 -20.81
N LYS A 153 -8.25 -14.11 -19.48
CA LYS A 153 -8.80 -15.33 -18.85
C LYS A 153 -9.52 -14.99 -17.54
N ASP A 154 -10.57 -15.76 -17.25
CA ASP A 154 -11.19 -15.85 -15.93
C ASP A 154 -10.59 -17.06 -15.19
N TYR A 155 -10.33 -16.92 -13.89
CA TYR A 155 -9.61 -17.90 -13.07
C TYR A 155 -10.47 -18.55 -11.98
N GLY A 156 -11.77 -18.23 -11.95
CA GLY A 156 -12.76 -18.94 -11.14
C GLY A 156 -12.83 -18.51 -9.68
N ALA A 157 -12.37 -17.29 -9.34
CA ALA A 157 -12.60 -16.70 -8.02
C ALA A 157 -14.09 -16.33 -7.87
N LYS A 158 -14.75 -16.86 -6.85
CA LYS A 158 -16.20 -16.80 -6.68
C LYS A 158 -16.65 -15.47 -6.10
N GLY A 159 -15.95 -14.95 -5.08
CA GLY A 159 -16.31 -13.68 -4.45
C GLY A 159 -17.62 -13.73 -3.64
N ASP A 160 -18.02 -14.91 -3.18
CA ASP A 160 -19.21 -15.18 -2.33
C ASP A 160 -18.88 -15.21 -0.83
N GLY A 161 -17.60 -15.07 -0.48
CA GLY A 161 -17.05 -15.13 0.87
C GLY A 161 -16.83 -16.55 1.41
N LYS A 162 -17.18 -17.61 0.66
CA LYS A 162 -17.13 -19.03 1.07
C LYS A 162 -17.18 -19.98 -0.16
N PRO A 163 -16.10 -20.14 -0.94
CA PRO A 163 -14.86 -20.79 -0.51
C PRO A 163 -13.61 -19.87 -0.57
N ASP A 164 -12.45 -20.42 -0.23
CA ASP A 164 -11.15 -19.73 -0.27
C ASP A 164 -10.73 -19.39 -1.71
N ASP A 165 -10.72 -18.10 -2.02
CA ASP A 165 -10.40 -17.58 -3.36
C ASP A 165 -8.89 -17.40 -3.59
N THR A 166 -8.03 -17.68 -2.60
CA THR A 166 -6.59 -17.38 -2.66
C THR A 166 -5.91 -17.99 -3.89
N ALA A 167 -6.17 -19.27 -4.15
CA ALA A 167 -5.55 -19.98 -5.26
C ALA A 167 -6.01 -19.44 -6.62
N ALA A 168 -7.29 -19.08 -6.75
CA ALA A 168 -7.83 -18.51 -7.98
C ALA A 168 -7.21 -17.13 -8.27
N ILE A 169 -7.10 -16.29 -7.24
CA ILE A 169 -6.51 -14.95 -7.33
C ILE A 169 -5.01 -15.04 -7.69
N ASN A 170 -4.25 -15.88 -6.98
CA ASN A 170 -2.81 -16.03 -7.27
C ASN A 170 -2.55 -16.65 -8.65
N ARG A 171 -3.44 -17.51 -9.17
CA ARG A 171 -3.37 -17.97 -10.57
C ARG A 171 -3.63 -16.82 -11.55
N ALA A 172 -4.61 -15.96 -11.29
CA ALA A 172 -4.87 -14.79 -12.13
C ALA A 172 -3.67 -13.83 -12.19
N ILE A 173 -2.93 -13.71 -11.08
CA ILE A 173 -1.74 -12.86 -11.02
C ILE A 173 -0.54 -13.52 -11.71
N SER A 174 -0.34 -14.84 -11.58
CA SER A 174 0.90 -15.51 -12.00
C SER A 174 0.88 -16.04 -13.45
N ASP A 175 -0.30 -16.23 -14.04
CA ASP A 175 -0.44 -16.81 -15.38
C ASP A 175 0.21 -15.95 -16.48
N GLY A 176 0.64 -16.60 -17.56
CA GLY A 176 1.30 -15.96 -18.69
C GLY A 176 2.81 -15.84 -18.58
N GLY A 177 3.45 -16.65 -17.74
CA GLY A 177 4.92 -16.70 -17.60
C GLY A 177 5.51 -15.42 -17.02
N ARG A 178 4.81 -14.82 -16.05
CA ARG A 178 5.14 -13.49 -15.53
C ARG A 178 6.36 -13.49 -14.62
N CYS A 179 6.86 -12.28 -14.36
CA CYS A 179 8.04 -12.04 -13.53
C CYS A 179 7.74 -12.28 -12.03
N GLY A 180 7.91 -13.52 -11.59
CA GLY A 180 7.79 -13.99 -10.20
C GLY A 180 9.15 -14.28 -9.56
N ARG A 181 9.26 -15.43 -8.87
CA ARG A 181 10.52 -15.98 -8.35
C ARG A 181 11.63 -15.99 -9.42
N ASN A 182 12.86 -15.69 -9.02
CA ASN A 182 14.05 -15.65 -9.88
C ASN A 182 13.98 -14.63 -11.05
N CYS A 183 13.09 -13.64 -10.96
CA CYS A 183 13.02 -12.52 -11.90
C CYS A 183 13.20 -11.20 -11.15
N SER A 184 14.24 -10.44 -11.46
CA SER A 184 14.56 -9.18 -10.76
C SER A 184 13.70 -7.99 -11.20
N GLY A 185 13.01 -8.08 -12.34
CA GLY A 185 12.09 -7.07 -12.87
C GLY A 185 11.71 -7.32 -14.33
N SER A 186 10.57 -6.77 -14.76
CA SER A 186 10.11 -6.90 -16.16
C SER A 186 9.12 -5.80 -16.57
N THR A 187 9.30 -5.27 -17.78
CA THR A 187 8.39 -4.30 -18.42
C THR A 187 7.53 -4.92 -19.52
N ILE A 188 7.79 -6.19 -19.87
CA ILE A 188 7.14 -6.88 -21.00
C ILE A 188 5.98 -7.81 -20.58
N HIS A 189 5.81 -8.03 -19.27
CA HIS A 189 4.75 -8.89 -18.71
C HIS A 189 3.82 -8.14 -17.72
N PRO A 190 3.17 -7.03 -18.13
CA PRO A 190 2.22 -6.36 -17.25
C PRO A 190 0.95 -7.19 -17.04
N ALA A 191 0.27 -6.97 -15.92
CA ALA A 191 -1.08 -7.46 -15.72
C ALA A 191 -1.96 -6.43 -15.02
N THR A 192 -3.19 -6.28 -15.50
CA THR A 192 -4.28 -5.65 -14.76
C THR A 192 -5.18 -6.76 -14.22
N VAL A 193 -5.17 -6.94 -12.91
CA VAL A 193 -6.01 -7.93 -12.21
C VAL A 193 -7.22 -7.20 -11.64
N TYR A 194 -8.38 -7.45 -12.24
CA TYR A 194 -9.63 -6.79 -11.88
C TYR A 194 -10.45 -7.65 -10.91
N PHE A 195 -10.94 -7.02 -9.84
CA PHE A 195 -11.85 -7.61 -8.87
C PHE A 195 -13.25 -6.99 -9.05
N PRO A 196 -14.22 -7.75 -9.60
CA PRO A 196 -15.62 -7.34 -9.58
C PRO A 196 -16.17 -7.26 -8.15
N PRO A 197 -17.33 -6.62 -7.95
CA PRO A 197 -17.99 -6.58 -6.65
C PRO A 197 -18.16 -7.98 -6.05
N GLY A 198 -17.91 -8.09 -4.74
CA GLY A 198 -17.94 -9.37 -4.02
C GLY A 198 -17.06 -9.38 -2.77
N VAL A 199 -17.14 -10.49 -2.03
CA VAL A 199 -16.31 -10.76 -0.85
C VAL A 199 -15.40 -11.95 -1.16
N TYR A 200 -14.09 -11.72 -1.18
CA TYR A 200 -13.09 -12.72 -1.52
C TYR A 200 -12.38 -13.14 -0.24
N MET A 201 -12.69 -14.34 0.27
CA MET A 201 -12.02 -14.88 1.44
C MET A 201 -10.64 -15.41 1.02
N VAL A 202 -9.59 -15.05 1.78
CA VAL A 202 -8.22 -15.53 1.54
C VAL A 202 -7.58 -16.06 2.82
N SER A 203 -6.90 -17.20 2.71
CA SER A 203 -6.20 -17.86 3.82
C SER A 203 -4.68 -17.65 3.80
N SER A 204 -4.15 -17.11 2.71
CA SER A 204 -2.74 -16.69 2.63
C SER A 204 -2.56 -15.49 1.71
N SER A 205 -1.34 -14.93 1.71
CA SER A 205 -1.01 -13.73 0.95
C SER A 205 -1.37 -13.83 -0.54
N ILE A 206 -2.05 -12.80 -1.04
CA ILE A 206 -2.11 -12.49 -2.47
C ILE A 206 -0.74 -11.94 -2.88
N ILE A 207 -0.01 -12.70 -3.69
CA ILE A 207 1.35 -12.34 -4.11
C ILE A 207 1.25 -11.47 -5.36
N GLN A 208 1.43 -10.17 -5.21
CA GLN A 208 1.49 -9.26 -6.34
C GLN A 208 2.82 -9.48 -7.09
N TYR A 209 2.77 -10.01 -8.31
CA TYR A 209 3.97 -10.17 -9.15
C TYR A 209 4.44 -8.80 -9.69
N TYR A 210 5.67 -8.73 -10.23
CA TYR A 210 6.21 -7.49 -10.81
C TYR A 210 5.30 -6.94 -11.93
N ASN A 211 5.21 -5.61 -12.09
CA ASN A 211 4.38 -4.97 -13.12
C ASN A 211 2.89 -5.37 -13.06
N THR A 212 2.32 -5.41 -11.86
CA THR A 212 0.90 -5.78 -11.64
C THR A 212 0.11 -4.61 -11.06
N GLU A 213 -1.03 -4.32 -11.68
CA GLU A 213 -2.06 -3.46 -11.11
C GLU A 213 -3.20 -4.34 -10.57
N ILE A 214 -3.50 -4.21 -9.28
CA ILE A 214 -4.69 -4.79 -8.65
C ILE A 214 -5.75 -3.69 -8.57
N ILE A 215 -6.93 -3.95 -9.13
CA ILE A 215 -7.99 -2.94 -9.23
C ILE A 215 -9.34 -3.56 -8.87
N GLY A 216 -10.00 -3.06 -7.84
CA GLY A 216 -11.40 -3.35 -7.58
C GLY A 216 -12.36 -2.45 -8.35
N ASP A 217 -13.60 -2.90 -8.45
CA ASP A 217 -14.71 -2.08 -8.91
C ASP A 217 -14.84 -0.80 -8.04
N PRO A 218 -14.80 0.40 -8.63
CA PRO A 218 -14.86 1.65 -7.88
C PRO A 218 -16.28 2.10 -7.49
N ILE A 219 -17.32 1.47 -8.05
CA ILE A 219 -18.74 1.73 -7.78
C ILE A 219 -19.20 0.90 -6.58
N ASP A 220 -18.86 -0.39 -6.58
CA ASP A 220 -19.12 -1.32 -5.49
C ASP A 220 -17.83 -2.07 -5.11
N MET A 221 -17.08 -1.48 -4.17
CA MET A 221 -15.71 -1.92 -3.87
C MET A 221 -15.68 -3.34 -3.29
N PRO A 222 -14.93 -4.26 -3.92
CA PRO A 222 -14.79 -5.62 -3.41
C PRO A 222 -14.03 -5.64 -2.08
N ARG A 223 -14.37 -6.62 -1.26
CA ARG A 223 -13.74 -6.88 0.04
C ARG A 223 -12.85 -8.10 -0.06
N ILE A 224 -11.57 -7.94 0.25
CA ILE A 224 -10.65 -9.05 0.51
C ILE A 224 -10.66 -9.32 2.00
N MET A 225 -11.19 -10.48 2.40
CA MET A 225 -11.36 -10.87 3.80
C MET A 225 -10.32 -11.92 4.18
N ALA A 226 -9.45 -11.60 5.13
CA ALA A 226 -8.53 -12.57 5.69
C ALA A 226 -9.30 -13.60 6.53
N ALA A 227 -9.12 -14.88 6.23
CA ALA A 227 -9.72 -15.97 6.99
C ALA A 227 -9.18 -16.01 8.43
N PRO A 228 -9.92 -16.59 9.40
CA PRO A 228 -9.40 -16.79 10.76
C PRO A 228 -8.10 -17.58 10.83
N SER A 229 -7.85 -18.46 9.84
CA SER A 229 -6.63 -19.25 9.69
C SER A 229 -5.52 -18.53 8.92
N PHE A 230 -5.68 -17.25 8.56
CA PHE A 230 -4.78 -16.55 7.65
C PHE A 230 -3.31 -16.65 8.07
N THR A 231 -2.45 -16.97 7.10
CA THR A 231 -0.99 -16.99 7.26
C THR A 231 -0.30 -16.24 6.12
N GLY A 232 0.59 -15.30 6.45
CA GLY A 232 1.20 -14.44 5.44
C GLY A 232 1.83 -13.17 6.02
N LEU A 233 2.73 -12.56 5.24
CA LEU A 233 3.34 -11.27 5.58
C LEU A 233 2.32 -10.13 5.59
N GLY A 234 1.33 -10.22 4.71
CA GLY A 234 0.16 -9.34 4.64
C GLY A 234 -0.88 -9.94 3.70
N VAL A 235 -2.14 -9.51 3.80
CA VAL A 235 -3.23 -10.01 2.92
C VAL A 235 -2.85 -9.83 1.45
N ILE A 236 -2.24 -8.69 1.10
CA ILE A 236 -1.50 -8.50 -0.15
C ILE A 236 -0.02 -8.34 0.18
N THR A 237 0.84 -9.03 -0.55
CA THR A 237 2.29 -8.84 -0.47
C THR A 237 2.89 -8.44 -1.83
N THR A 238 3.77 -7.45 -1.85
CA THR A 238 4.51 -7.06 -3.07
C THR A 238 5.81 -7.83 -3.27
N ASN A 239 6.22 -8.62 -2.29
CA ASN A 239 7.47 -9.36 -2.32
C ASN A 239 7.42 -10.62 -1.44
N VAL A 240 8.18 -11.63 -1.82
CA VAL A 240 8.27 -12.90 -1.08
C VAL A 240 9.70 -13.07 -0.58
N TYR A 241 9.84 -13.51 0.66
CA TYR A 241 11.12 -13.83 1.30
C TYR A 241 11.34 -15.34 1.23
N GLU A 242 12.51 -15.74 0.77
CA GLU A 242 12.92 -17.15 0.66
C GLU A 242 13.93 -17.52 1.74
N SER A 243 14.72 -16.54 2.19
CA SER A 243 15.63 -16.62 3.33
C SER A 243 15.94 -15.21 3.83
N ASP A 244 16.80 -15.09 4.84
CA ASP A 244 17.18 -13.81 5.45
C ASP A 244 17.71 -12.78 4.43
N ASP A 245 18.49 -13.22 3.44
CA ASP A 245 19.09 -12.35 2.41
C ASP A 245 18.43 -12.49 1.02
N THR A 246 17.53 -13.46 0.86
CA THR A 246 16.95 -13.79 -0.44
C THR A 246 15.49 -13.42 -0.51
N LYS A 247 15.19 -12.53 -1.45
CA LYS A 247 13.84 -12.08 -1.76
C LYS A 247 13.64 -12.05 -3.26
N TRP A 248 12.38 -12.15 -3.71
CA TRP A 248 12.09 -12.21 -5.15
C TRP A 248 12.57 -10.96 -5.88
N TYR A 249 12.34 -9.78 -5.30
CA TYR A 249 12.71 -8.51 -5.90
C TYR A 249 13.58 -7.67 -4.96
N PRO A 250 14.73 -7.15 -5.42
CA PRO A 250 15.46 -6.13 -4.68
C PRO A 250 14.55 -4.92 -4.39
N SER A 251 14.49 -4.46 -3.12
CA SER A 251 13.54 -3.40 -2.71
C SER A 251 13.71 -2.10 -3.51
N LYS A 252 14.95 -1.78 -3.93
CA LYS A 252 15.28 -0.60 -4.76
C LYS A 252 14.81 -0.72 -6.22
N LEU A 253 14.44 -1.91 -6.69
CA LEU A 253 14.04 -2.19 -8.07
C LEU A 253 12.56 -2.59 -8.20
N SER A 254 11.79 -2.53 -7.11
CA SER A 254 10.39 -2.94 -7.06
C SER A 254 9.46 -1.84 -7.61
N PHE A 255 9.46 -1.69 -8.93
CA PHE A 255 8.70 -0.68 -9.65
C PHE A 255 7.37 -1.22 -10.20
N LEU A 256 6.55 -0.31 -10.75
CA LEU A 256 5.39 -0.63 -11.59
C LEU A 256 4.29 -1.44 -10.87
N ARG A 257 3.86 -0.98 -9.69
CA ARG A 257 2.83 -1.66 -8.89
C ARG A 257 1.73 -0.69 -8.49
N SER A 258 0.50 -1.18 -8.44
CA SER A 258 -0.63 -0.41 -7.94
C SER A 258 -1.68 -1.32 -7.30
N VAL A 259 -2.31 -0.85 -6.22
CA VAL A 259 -3.50 -1.46 -5.60
C VAL A 259 -4.54 -0.36 -5.44
N ARG A 260 -5.76 -0.58 -5.92
CA ARG A 260 -6.82 0.46 -5.98
C ARG A 260 -8.19 -0.13 -5.72
N ASN A 261 -9.06 0.66 -5.07
CA ASN A 261 -10.50 0.41 -4.89
C ASN A 261 -10.83 -0.93 -4.18
N LEU A 262 -10.19 -1.23 -3.05
CA LEU A 262 -10.47 -2.45 -2.29
C LEU A 262 -10.77 -2.10 -0.82
N TYR A 263 -11.61 -2.92 -0.19
CA TYR A 263 -11.57 -3.09 1.26
C TYR A 263 -10.65 -4.27 1.59
N ILE A 264 -9.77 -4.09 2.57
CA ILE A 264 -8.97 -5.19 3.13
C ILE A 264 -9.42 -5.36 4.58
N ASP A 265 -10.01 -6.52 4.87
CA ASP A 265 -10.66 -6.81 6.14
C ASP A 265 -9.90 -7.92 6.89
N ILE A 266 -9.25 -7.54 7.98
CA ILE A 266 -8.47 -8.45 8.84
C ILE A 266 -9.19 -8.80 10.14
N ARG A 267 -10.45 -8.37 10.33
CA ARG A 267 -11.16 -8.49 11.61
C ARG A 267 -11.46 -9.94 12.01
N CYS A 268 -11.52 -10.85 11.05
CA CYS A 268 -11.75 -12.27 11.30
C CYS A 268 -10.50 -12.99 11.81
N THR A 269 -9.33 -12.36 11.76
CA THR A 269 -8.06 -12.95 12.21
C THR A 269 -7.91 -12.84 13.73
N PRO A 270 -7.22 -13.79 14.40
CA PRO A 270 -6.96 -13.70 15.82
C PRO A 270 -6.20 -12.41 16.15
N LYS A 271 -6.62 -11.68 17.20
CA LYS A 271 -5.98 -10.42 17.62
C LYS A 271 -4.48 -10.57 17.94
N VAL A 272 -4.05 -11.78 18.30
CA VAL A 272 -2.65 -12.12 18.61
C VAL A 272 -1.81 -12.44 17.37
N ALA A 273 -2.43 -12.68 16.21
CA ALA A 273 -1.75 -13.15 14.99
C ALA A 273 -1.01 -12.06 14.21
N GLN A 274 -1.07 -10.80 14.66
CA GLN A 274 -0.36 -9.63 14.06
C GLN A 274 -0.51 -9.55 12.53
N VAL A 275 -1.72 -9.77 12.01
CA VAL A 275 -1.98 -9.72 10.57
C VAL A 275 -1.96 -8.28 10.06
N CYS A 276 -1.24 -8.03 8.97
CA CYS A 276 -1.28 -6.74 8.28
C CYS A 276 -2.10 -6.82 6.97
N GLY A 277 -2.71 -5.71 6.57
CA GLY A 277 -3.49 -5.66 5.34
C GLY A 277 -2.61 -5.72 4.09
N ILE A 278 -1.61 -4.85 3.99
CA ILE A 278 -0.69 -4.81 2.85
C ILE A 278 0.75 -4.82 3.36
N HIS A 279 1.46 -5.89 3.07
CA HIS A 279 2.92 -5.89 3.05
C HIS A 279 3.37 -5.32 1.70
N TRP A 280 3.40 -3.99 1.65
CA TRP A 280 4.18 -3.29 0.64
C TRP A 280 5.58 -3.20 1.20
N GLN A 281 6.61 -3.43 0.39
CA GLN A 281 7.98 -2.94 0.65
C GLN A 281 7.91 -1.40 0.77
N GLY A 282 7.38 -0.91 1.90
CA GLY A 282 6.29 0.05 1.71
C GLY A 282 5.27 0.43 2.80
N ILE A 283 4.66 -0.46 3.58
CA ILE A 283 3.58 -0.04 4.52
C ILE A 283 3.56 -0.94 5.78
N PHE A 284 4.09 -2.16 5.66
CA PHE A 284 5.08 -2.68 6.60
C PHE A 284 6.44 -2.52 5.92
N MET A 285 6.94 -1.29 5.88
CA MET A 285 8.19 -0.93 5.23
C MET A 285 9.40 -1.37 6.07
N GLU A 286 10.09 -2.41 5.64
CA GLU A 286 11.42 -2.71 6.14
C GLU A 286 12.48 -1.87 5.42
N ASP A 287 12.33 -1.72 4.10
CA ASP A 287 13.22 -0.99 3.20
C ASP A 287 12.50 -0.62 1.89
N GLY A 288 13.00 0.38 1.16
CA GLY A 288 12.49 0.74 -0.17
C GLY A 288 12.97 2.11 -0.66
N ASN A 289 12.63 2.37 -1.93
CA ASN A 289 12.90 3.63 -2.64
C ASN A 289 11.60 4.12 -3.32
N GLY A 290 10.52 4.17 -2.53
CA GLY A 290 9.19 4.63 -2.92
C GLY A 290 9.08 6.16 -2.90
N GLY A 291 7.90 6.75 -3.06
CA GLY A 291 6.63 6.19 -3.49
C GLY A 291 5.48 7.15 -3.17
N PHE A 292 4.29 6.88 -3.69
CA PHE A 292 3.12 7.72 -3.49
C PHE A 292 1.92 6.89 -3.03
N MET A 293 1.23 7.33 -1.98
CA MET A 293 -0.06 6.78 -1.57
C MET A 293 -1.07 7.90 -1.29
N SER A 294 -2.34 7.62 -1.58
CA SER A 294 -3.40 8.57 -1.23
C SER A 294 -4.77 7.93 -1.14
N ASN A 295 -5.67 8.63 -0.47
CA ASN A 295 -7.08 8.27 -0.36
C ASN A 295 -7.30 6.90 0.29
N ILE A 296 -6.71 6.72 1.47
CA ILE A 296 -6.80 5.49 2.25
C ILE A 296 -7.38 5.80 3.61
N LEU A 297 -8.33 4.97 4.04
CA LEU A 297 -8.93 5.00 5.37
C LEU A 297 -8.45 3.78 6.15
N PHE A 298 -7.86 4.03 7.32
CA PHE A 298 -7.45 3.05 8.31
C PHE A 298 -8.44 3.09 9.48
N LEU A 299 -9.08 1.97 9.79
CA LEU A 299 -10.07 1.85 10.85
C LEU A 299 -9.64 0.77 11.84
N GLY A 300 -9.44 1.16 13.09
CA GLY A 300 -9.06 0.22 14.14
C GLY A 300 -7.66 -0.37 13.97
N GLY A 301 -7.35 -1.34 14.84
CA GLY A 301 -6.04 -1.99 14.88
C GLY A 301 -5.06 -1.31 15.84
N LYS A 302 -3.96 -2.00 16.12
CA LYS A 302 -2.91 -1.46 17.01
C LYS A 302 -2.13 -0.33 16.34
N TYR A 303 -1.79 -0.54 15.08
CA TYR A 303 -1.08 0.41 14.23
C TYR A 303 -1.85 0.62 12.93
N GLY A 304 -1.88 1.85 12.42
CA GLY A 304 -2.44 2.13 11.09
C GLY A 304 -1.45 1.77 9.97
N ALA A 305 -0.26 2.37 10.01
CA ALA A 305 0.83 2.14 9.07
C ALA A 305 2.18 2.03 9.79
N TYR A 306 3.07 1.16 9.28
CA TYR A 306 4.44 0.98 9.77
C TYR A 306 5.44 1.26 8.64
N MET A 307 6.16 2.37 8.71
CA MET A 307 6.90 2.94 7.56
C MET A 307 8.43 3.05 7.81
N GLY A 308 9.20 3.10 6.73
CA GLY A 308 10.59 2.64 6.63
C GLY A 308 11.15 2.76 5.19
N ASN A 309 11.40 3.97 4.68
CA ASN A 309 11.79 4.17 3.26
C ASN A 309 12.81 5.28 3.10
N GLN A 310 13.63 5.25 2.04
CA GLN A 310 14.45 6.40 1.67
C GLN A 310 13.61 7.69 1.60
N GLN A 311 12.51 7.67 0.84
CA GLN A 311 11.54 8.75 0.85
C GLN A 311 10.13 8.26 0.55
N PHE A 312 9.11 9.06 0.89
CA PHE A 312 7.74 8.79 0.48
C PHE A 312 6.88 10.06 0.53
N THR A 313 5.86 10.12 -0.31
CA THR A 313 4.80 11.13 -0.22
C THR A 313 3.46 10.45 0.03
N ALA A 314 2.80 10.79 1.13
CA ALA A 314 1.47 10.29 1.43
C ALA A 314 0.50 11.45 1.61
N ARG A 315 -0.70 11.35 1.03
CA ARG A 315 -1.69 12.40 1.17
C ARG A 315 -3.13 11.92 1.26
N ASP A 316 -4.01 12.76 1.81
CA ASP A 316 -5.44 12.46 1.93
C ASP A 316 -5.62 11.07 2.58
N LEU A 317 -5.10 10.90 3.80
CA LEU A 317 -5.26 9.67 4.59
C LEU A 317 -6.11 9.96 5.82
N TRP A 318 -6.84 8.94 6.27
CA TRP A 318 -7.68 9.01 7.46
C TRP A 318 -7.35 7.85 8.39
N PHE A 319 -7.13 8.17 9.66
CA PHE A 319 -6.89 7.19 10.72
C PHE A 319 -7.95 7.41 11.80
N SER A 320 -8.76 6.38 12.06
CA SER A 320 -9.80 6.42 13.09
C SER A 320 -9.68 5.22 14.00
N ASP A 321 -9.78 5.46 15.31
CA ASP A 321 -9.88 4.43 16.35
C ASP A 321 -8.64 3.51 16.42
N ILE A 322 -7.45 4.09 16.15
CA ILE A 322 -6.18 3.36 16.20
C ILE A 322 -5.67 3.31 17.65
N LEU A 323 -5.38 2.12 18.16
CA LEU A 323 -5.16 1.90 19.60
C LEU A 323 -3.81 2.39 20.14
N ASP A 324 -2.74 2.42 19.33
CA ASP A 324 -1.40 2.85 19.75
C ASP A 324 -0.85 3.95 18.85
N ALA A 325 -0.57 3.65 17.58
CA ALA A 325 -0.06 4.67 16.66
C ALA A 325 -0.67 4.64 15.26
N ALA A 326 -1.16 5.76 14.76
CA ALA A 326 -1.65 5.84 13.38
C ALA A 326 -0.52 5.57 12.38
N ILE A 327 0.62 6.24 12.56
CA ILE A 327 1.83 6.05 11.75
C ILE A 327 3.01 5.78 12.68
N GLN A 328 3.59 4.60 12.58
CA GLN A 328 4.87 4.29 13.21
C GLN A 328 6.00 4.41 12.18
N LEU A 329 6.96 5.30 12.40
CA LEU A 329 8.09 5.54 11.51
C LEU A 329 9.37 4.94 12.09
N ARG A 330 9.95 3.95 11.41
CA ARG A 330 11.20 3.31 11.80
C ARG A 330 12.42 4.01 11.24
N TRP A 331 12.41 4.32 9.95
CA TRP A 331 13.52 4.99 9.28
C TRP A 331 13.06 5.71 8.02
N ALA A 332 13.70 6.83 7.71
CA ALA A 332 13.59 7.47 6.41
C ALA A 332 14.70 8.46 6.16
N TRP A 333 14.99 8.84 4.92
CA TRP A 333 15.78 10.06 4.68
C TRP A 333 14.87 11.29 4.69
N GLY A 334 13.70 11.20 4.05
CA GLY A 334 12.69 12.27 4.08
C GLY A 334 11.27 11.81 3.75
N LEU A 335 10.30 12.19 4.58
CA LEU A 335 8.90 11.86 4.41
C LEU A 335 8.04 13.13 4.31
N THR A 336 7.10 13.16 3.36
CA THR A 336 6.09 14.23 3.27
C THR A 336 4.69 13.65 3.46
N LEU A 337 3.98 14.17 4.46
CA LEU A 337 2.59 13.83 4.78
C LEU A 337 1.72 15.07 4.58
N GLN A 338 0.69 14.96 3.74
CA GLN A 338 -0.17 16.10 3.36
C GLN A 338 -1.66 15.76 3.51
N GLY A 339 -2.47 16.59 4.17
CA GLY A 339 -3.91 16.35 4.17
C GLY A 339 -4.29 15.11 4.99
N ILE A 340 -3.61 14.86 6.11
CA ILE A 340 -3.85 13.67 6.95
C ILE A 340 -4.82 14.03 8.06
N ASN A 341 -5.76 13.14 8.32
CA ASN A 341 -6.79 13.29 9.34
C ASN A 341 -6.62 12.17 10.36
N PHE A 342 -6.49 12.55 11.63
CA PHE A 342 -6.39 11.64 12.74
C PHE A 342 -7.54 11.88 13.71
N LYS A 343 -8.18 10.80 14.15
CA LYS A 343 -9.29 10.88 15.11
C LYS A 343 -9.26 9.69 16.05
N ASN A 344 -9.33 9.95 17.36
CA ASN A 344 -9.35 8.91 18.38
C ASN A 344 -8.16 7.95 18.22
N VAL A 345 -6.96 8.53 18.22
CA VAL A 345 -5.69 7.83 18.08
C VAL A 345 -4.84 8.19 19.26
N LYS A 346 -4.20 7.21 19.89
CA LYS A 346 -3.35 7.52 21.05
C LYS A 346 -2.14 8.39 20.70
N THR A 347 -1.39 8.01 19.67
CA THR A 347 -0.27 8.79 19.14
C THR A 347 -0.35 8.83 17.62
N ASP A 348 -0.47 10.00 17.01
CA ASP A 348 -0.64 10.06 15.55
C ASP A 348 0.62 9.59 14.81
N ILE A 349 1.76 10.23 15.09
CA ILE A 349 3.04 9.92 14.46
C ILE A 349 4.06 9.54 15.54
N LYS A 350 4.45 8.27 15.53
CA LYS A 350 5.43 7.70 16.46
C LYS A 350 6.71 7.36 15.72
N ILE A 351 7.72 8.21 15.84
CA ILE A 351 9.07 7.93 15.35
C ILE A 351 9.76 7.04 16.37
N ILE A 352 10.11 5.83 15.95
CA ILE A 352 10.88 4.87 16.76
C ILE A 352 12.31 4.84 16.24
N GLU A 353 13.28 4.96 17.13
CA GLU A 353 14.69 4.75 16.78
C GLU A 353 14.99 3.25 16.73
N SER A 354 15.78 2.81 15.74
CA SER A 354 16.50 1.54 15.83
C SER A 354 17.70 1.71 16.75
N GLY A 355 18.01 0.71 17.58
CA GLY A 355 19.09 0.76 18.57
C GLY A 355 20.48 1.13 18.04
N GLU A 356 21.31 1.53 19.03
CA GLU A 356 22.59 2.25 19.02
C GLU A 356 22.57 3.67 18.42
N LYS A 357 22.60 4.65 19.34
CA LYS A 357 22.74 6.10 19.12
C LYS A 357 24.16 6.45 18.65
N THR A 358 24.61 5.86 17.57
CA THR A 358 25.89 6.21 16.92
C THR A 358 25.61 7.04 15.67
N ALA A 359 26.62 7.77 15.19
CA ALA A 359 26.55 8.50 13.92
C ALA A 359 26.24 7.58 12.71
N ASP A 360 26.29 6.26 12.91
CA ASP A 360 26.12 5.21 11.90
C ASP A 360 24.76 4.48 11.98
N GLY A 361 23.93 4.78 13.00
CA GLY A 361 22.58 4.20 13.15
C GLY A 361 21.54 4.89 12.26
N GLN A 362 21.00 4.18 11.26
CA GLN A 362 20.03 4.76 10.32
C GLN A 362 18.62 4.90 10.93
N GLY A 363 18.25 6.12 11.33
CA GLY A 363 16.91 6.48 11.79
C GLY A 363 16.09 7.30 10.77
N VAL A 364 15.12 8.09 11.27
CA VAL A 364 14.37 9.06 10.45
C VAL A 364 15.16 10.37 10.35
N GLY A 365 15.54 10.75 9.14
CA GLY A 365 16.29 11.98 8.85
C GLY A 365 15.40 13.21 8.85
N SER A 366 14.29 13.20 8.09
CA SER A 366 13.36 14.32 8.04
C SER A 366 11.89 13.93 7.87
N LEU A 367 11.00 14.72 8.47
CA LEU A 367 9.55 14.61 8.39
C LEU A 367 8.93 15.99 8.14
N VAL A 368 8.19 16.11 7.04
CA VAL A 368 7.33 17.27 6.75
C VAL A 368 5.89 16.83 6.86
N VAL A 369 5.14 17.48 7.74
CA VAL A 369 3.68 17.31 7.87
C VAL A 369 3.00 18.63 7.54
N THR A 370 2.02 18.59 6.64
CA THR A 370 1.31 19.78 6.20
C THR A 370 -0.18 19.51 6.01
N ASP A 371 -1.03 20.50 6.27
CA ASP A 371 -2.48 20.39 6.09
C ASP A 371 -3.07 19.23 6.92
N ILE A 372 -2.79 19.24 8.23
CA ILE A 372 -3.16 18.16 9.15
C ILE A 372 -4.42 18.53 9.92
N GLN A 373 -5.29 17.55 10.16
CA GLN A 373 -6.36 17.64 11.15
C GLN A 373 -6.20 16.54 12.19
N GLY A 374 -6.20 16.89 13.47
CA GLY A 374 -6.09 15.96 14.59
C GLY A 374 -7.19 16.19 15.62
N GLU A 375 -7.78 15.10 16.13
CA GLU A 375 -8.81 15.14 17.18
C GLU A 375 -8.63 13.97 18.17
N ALA A 376 -8.71 14.24 19.47
CA ALA A 376 -8.76 13.27 20.56
C ALA A 376 -7.55 12.31 20.58
N MET A 377 -6.41 12.81 21.10
CA MET A 377 -5.15 12.05 21.18
C MET A 377 -4.26 12.49 22.36
N ASP A 378 -3.42 11.58 22.87
CA ASP A 378 -2.40 11.91 23.86
C ASP A 378 -1.27 12.74 23.21
N ALA A 379 -0.86 12.38 21.99
CA ALA A 379 0.24 13.07 21.31
C ALA A 379 0.11 13.10 19.78
N PHE A 380 0.39 14.26 19.17
CA PHE A 380 0.50 14.34 17.71
C PHE A 380 1.82 13.74 17.19
N ILE A 381 2.98 14.19 17.69
CA ILE A 381 4.27 13.60 17.31
C ILE A 381 5.08 13.21 18.54
N THR A 382 5.56 11.97 18.57
CA THR A 382 6.58 11.51 19.53
C THR A 382 7.85 11.09 18.81
N SER A 383 9.00 11.59 19.22
CA SER A 383 10.32 11.26 18.65
C SER A 383 11.44 11.52 19.66
N THR A 384 12.58 10.86 19.52
CA THR A 384 13.81 11.25 20.23
C THR A 384 14.32 12.56 19.60
N LEU A 385 14.26 13.66 20.34
CA LEU A 385 14.52 15.04 19.84
C LEU A 385 15.44 15.79 20.79
N SER A 386 16.60 15.21 21.06
CA SER A 386 17.50 15.66 22.12
C SER A 386 18.77 16.35 21.61
N PHE A 387 19.11 16.24 20.32
CA PHE A 387 20.38 16.74 19.77
C PHE A 387 20.23 17.20 18.31
N GLU A 388 21.23 17.91 17.80
CA GLU A 388 21.19 18.51 16.45
C GLU A 388 21.12 17.47 15.32
N SER A 389 21.65 16.26 15.54
CA SER A 389 21.56 15.13 14.60
C SER A 389 20.28 14.30 14.74
N SER A 390 19.32 14.70 15.59
CA SER A 390 18.01 14.05 15.65
C SER A 390 17.18 14.33 14.39
N THR A 391 16.03 13.68 14.27
CA THR A 391 15.10 13.89 13.15
C THR A 391 14.74 15.36 12.98
N SER A 392 14.88 15.87 11.75
CA SER A 392 14.37 17.19 11.37
C SER A 392 12.86 17.13 11.16
N ILE A 393 12.09 17.93 11.88
CA ILE A 393 10.62 17.94 11.82
C ILE A 393 10.15 19.32 11.40
N MET A 394 9.20 19.36 10.46
CA MET A 394 8.49 20.57 10.05
C MET A 394 6.99 20.33 10.06
N ILE A 395 6.28 21.08 10.89
CA ILE A 395 4.82 21.05 11.00
C ILE A 395 4.28 22.34 10.39
N GLN A 396 3.36 22.26 9.44
CA GLN A 396 2.74 23.42 8.82
C GLN A 396 1.23 23.25 8.70
N ASN A 397 0.46 24.29 9.03
CA ASN A 397 -0.99 24.28 8.85
C ASN A 397 -1.66 23.03 9.45
N ALA A 398 -1.38 22.74 10.72
CA ALA A 398 -2.04 21.66 11.44
C ALA A 398 -3.12 22.23 12.36
N LEU A 399 -4.29 21.60 12.37
CA LEU A 399 -5.48 22.02 13.11
C LEU A 399 -5.82 20.92 14.11
N MET A 400 -5.63 21.20 15.39
CA MET A 400 -5.71 20.21 16.45
C MET A 400 -6.86 20.51 17.40
N ASN A 401 -7.54 19.49 17.86
CA ASN A 401 -8.61 19.59 18.85
C ASN A 401 -8.43 18.48 19.88
N ASP A 402 -8.60 18.76 21.17
CA ASP A 402 -8.52 17.72 22.21
C ASP A 402 -7.22 16.88 22.11
N VAL A 403 -6.07 17.55 22.29
CA VAL A 403 -4.74 16.93 22.19
C VAL A 403 -3.89 17.35 23.38
N ASP A 404 -3.37 16.39 24.16
CA ASP A 404 -2.56 16.71 25.36
C ASP A 404 -1.22 17.35 25.00
N ALA A 405 -0.49 16.76 24.03
CA ALA A 405 0.80 17.25 23.58
C ALA A 405 0.95 17.22 22.06
N PHE A 406 1.27 18.35 21.43
CA PHE A 406 1.54 18.34 19.99
C PHE A 406 2.88 17.68 19.65
N VAL A 407 3.93 17.94 20.44
CA VAL A 407 5.24 17.30 20.24
C VAL A 407 5.84 16.90 21.58
N THR A 408 6.20 15.62 21.71
CA THR A 408 6.84 15.06 22.90
C THR A 408 8.18 14.40 22.55
N GLU A 409 9.21 14.76 23.31
CA GLU A 409 10.51 14.10 23.31
C GLU A 409 10.39 12.74 24.00
N ALA A 410 10.63 11.66 23.26
CA ALA A 410 10.23 10.31 23.65
C ALA A 410 11.02 9.73 24.83
N GLU A 411 12.29 10.12 25.04
CA GLU A 411 13.14 9.52 26.08
C GLU A 411 12.92 10.15 27.46
N SER A 412 12.89 11.47 27.50
CA SER A 412 12.69 12.25 28.72
C SER A 412 11.22 12.44 29.07
N GLY A 413 10.32 12.23 28.10
CA GLY A 413 8.90 12.60 28.21
C GLY A 413 8.67 14.11 28.18
N LYS A 414 9.69 14.92 27.85
CA LYS A 414 9.59 16.37 27.79
C LYS A 414 8.64 16.79 26.66
N VAL A 415 7.61 17.54 26.99
CA VAL A 415 6.76 18.20 26.00
C VAL A 415 7.53 19.37 25.38
N LEU A 416 7.72 19.34 24.05
CA LEU A 416 8.40 20.37 23.27
C LEU A 416 7.42 21.37 22.64
N LEU A 417 6.19 20.93 22.38
CA LEU A 417 5.08 21.77 21.97
C LEU A 417 3.83 21.27 22.69
N ALA A 418 3.34 22.07 23.65
CA ALA A 418 2.16 21.74 24.42
C ALA A 418 0.92 21.71 23.52
N GLY A 419 0.05 20.73 23.77
CA GLY A 419 -1.32 20.78 23.29
C GLY A 419 -2.19 21.56 24.28
N ASP A 420 -3.50 21.41 24.15
CA ASP A 420 -4.48 22.09 24.99
C ASP A 420 -5.39 21.10 25.75
N GLY A 421 -5.28 19.78 25.51
CA GLY A 421 -5.79 18.64 26.31
C GLY A 421 -7.30 18.53 26.55
N ASP A 422 -7.99 19.66 26.59
CA ASP A 422 -9.40 19.87 26.89
C ASP A 422 -9.97 20.98 25.97
N ALA A 423 -9.32 21.23 24.83
CA ALA A 423 -9.67 22.32 23.94
C ALA A 423 -11.13 22.18 23.47
N GLU A 424 -11.99 23.14 23.82
CA GLU A 424 -13.34 23.24 23.24
C GLU A 424 -13.29 23.76 21.79
N GLU A 425 -12.16 24.34 21.39
CA GLU A 425 -11.92 24.95 20.08
C GLU A 425 -10.67 24.35 19.39
N ILE A 426 -10.63 24.50 18.06
CA ILE A 426 -9.50 24.07 17.25
C ILE A 426 -8.29 24.98 17.50
N VAL A 427 -7.16 24.38 17.87
CA VAL A 427 -5.86 25.03 18.07
C VAL A 427 -5.01 24.90 16.80
N PRO A 428 -4.64 26.01 16.14
CA PRO A 428 -3.83 25.97 14.92
C PRO A 428 -2.32 26.00 15.20
N ILE A 429 -1.58 25.07 14.60
CA ILE A 429 -0.11 25.12 14.46
C ILE A 429 0.20 25.66 13.07
N LYS A 430 0.51 26.96 12.98
CA LYS A 430 0.80 27.62 11.70
C LYS A 430 2.08 27.09 11.05
N SER A 431 3.19 27.13 11.80
CA SER A 431 4.49 26.61 11.37
C SER A 431 5.38 26.39 12.59
N TRP A 432 5.87 25.17 12.77
CA TRP A 432 6.75 24.78 13.87
C TRP A 432 7.85 23.87 13.34
N GLY A 433 9.03 23.93 13.93
CA GLY A 433 10.13 23.04 13.52
C GLY A 433 11.09 22.65 14.62
N PHE A 434 11.74 21.52 14.39
CA PHE A 434 12.92 21.04 15.09
C PHE A 434 13.98 20.68 14.04
N GLY A 435 15.16 21.30 14.08
CA GLY A 435 16.20 21.10 13.07
C GLY A 435 16.91 22.39 12.66
N ARG A 436 17.76 22.32 11.64
CA ARG A 436 18.45 23.50 11.08
C ARG A 436 17.52 24.28 10.16
N VAL A 437 17.41 25.58 10.41
CA VAL A 437 16.60 26.52 9.62
C VAL A 437 17.53 27.56 9.01
N THR A 438 17.38 27.79 7.71
CA THR A 438 18.11 28.83 6.98
C THR A 438 17.15 29.98 6.63
N ASP A 439 17.48 31.19 7.06
CA ASP A 439 16.69 32.38 6.76
C ASP A 439 16.92 32.92 5.33
N THR A 440 16.15 33.93 4.91
CA THR A 440 16.28 34.55 3.58
C THR A 440 17.60 35.30 3.38
N SER A 441 18.36 35.53 4.44
CA SER A 441 19.69 36.15 4.40
C SER A 441 20.81 35.10 4.28
N GLY A 442 20.47 33.80 4.32
CA GLY A 442 21.41 32.69 4.26
C GLY A 442 21.98 32.28 5.62
N ASN A 443 21.54 32.88 6.74
CA ASN A 443 22.00 32.48 8.07
C ASN A 443 21.31 31.18 8.48
N THR A 444 22.08 30.22 8.97
CA THR A 444 21.55 28.93 9.43
C THR A 444 21.69 28.78 10.93
N THR A 445 20.59 28.48 11.61
CA THR A 445 20.54 28.25 13.06
C THR A 445 19.86 26.91 13.35
N PHE A 446 20.21 26.31 14.49
CA PHE A 446 19.50 25.13 14.98
C PHE A 446 18.32 25.57 15.85
N VAL A 447 17.13 25.06 15.55
CA VAL A 447 15.90 25.26 16.32
C VAL A 447 15.58 23.96 17.06
N SER A 448 15.68 23.96 18.39
CA SER A 448 15.41 22.79 19.24
C SER A 448 13.92 22.65 19.58
N GLY A 449 13.04 22.89 18.59
CA GLY A 449 11.60 23.03 18.78
C GLY A 449 11.18 24.49 18.99
N GLY A 450 10.38 25.01 18.08
CA GLY A 450 9.81 26.36 18.19
C GLY A 450 9.07 26.79 16.92
N GLU A 451 8.41 27.95 17.01
CA GLU A 451 7.81 28.58 15.84
C GLU A 451 8.89 28.95 14.81
N ILE A 452 8.60 28.69 13.55
CA ILE A 452 9.46 29.05 12.42
C ILE A 452 8.64 29.83 11.39
N ALA A 453 9.30 30.47 10.43
CA ALA A 453 8.58 31.19 9.36
C ALA A 453 7.62 30.25 8.63
N ALA A 454 6.36 30.68 8.47
CA ALA A 454 5.39 29.96 7.65
C ALA A 454 5.59 30.30 6.16
N PRO A 455 5.44 29.33 5.25
CA PRO A 455 5.51 29.60 3.81
C PRO A 455 4.33 30.46 3.37
N ASN A 456 4.56 31.36 2.43
CA ASN A 456 3.48 32.10 1.78
C ASN A 456 2.67 31.15 0.87
N ARG A 457 1.40 30.95 1.20
CA ARG A 457 0.47 30.10 0.45
C ARG A 457 -0.28 30.96 -0.56
N VAL A 458 0.11 30.87 -1.83
CA VAL A 458 -0.56 31.60 -2.91
C VAL A 458 -1.89 30.92 -3.21
N SER A 459 -2.99 31.68 -3.26
CA SER A 459 -4.36 31.15 -3.43
C SER A 459 -4.55 30.31 -4.71
N MET A 460 -3.72 30.50 -5.73
CA MET A 460 -3.71 29.68 -6.95
C MET A 460 -3.24 28.23 -6.72
N LEU A 461 -2.57 27.95 -5.60
CA LEU A 461 -2.06 26.62 -5.22
C LEU A 461 -2.89 25.98 -4.09
N THR A 462 -3.91 26.67 -3.59
CA THR A 462 -4.67 26.25 -2.42
C THR A 462 -6.11 25.88 -2.77
N ARG A 463 -6.77 25.24 -1.81
CA ARG A 463 -8.19 24.93 -1.77
C ARG A 463 -8.70 25.16 -0.34
N PRO A 464 -10.01 25.39 -0.15
CA PRO A 464 -10.63 25.37 1.18
C PRO A 464 -10.35 24.06 1.93
N GLY A 465 -10.33 24.13 3.26
CA GLY A 465 -10.25 22.96 4.14
C GLY A 465 -11.38 21.95 3.92
N LEU A 466 -11.16 20.71 4.38
CA LEU A 466 -11.97 19.55 4.00
C LEU A 466 -13.36 19.48 4.66
N SER A 467 -13.53 20.08 5.84
CA SER A 467 -14.80 20.06 6.59
C SER A 467 -15.42 21.44 6.68
N SER A 468 -16.72 21.52 7.02
CA SER A 468 -17.42 22.79 7.25
C SER A 468 -16.76 23.66 8.33
N SER A 469 -16.18 23.05 9.37
CA SER A 469 -15.56 23.78 10.49
C SER A 469 -14.22 24.41 10.13
N ILE A 470 -13.57 23.98 9.04
CA ILE A 470 -12.24 24.47 8.63
C ILE A 470 -12.24 25.02 7.19
N ARG A 471 -13.41 25.35 6.62
CA ARG A 471 -13.51 25.82 5.23
C ARG A 471 -12.72 27.09 4.95
N ASP A 472 -12.54 27.94 5.96
CA ASP A 472 -11.81 29.20 5.82
C ASP A 472 -10.28 29.02 5.88
N THR A 473 -9.78 27.79 6.09
CA THR A 473 -8.35 27.48 6.05
C THR A 473 -7.90 27.11 4.64
N GLU A 474 -6.72 27.59 4.23
CA GLU A 474 -6.13 27.30 2.92
C GLU A 474 -5.21 26.07 2.94
N TYR A 475 -5.73 24.96 2.43
CA TYR A 475 -4.98 23.72 2.23
C TYR A 475 -4.34 23.74 0.85
N TYR A 476 -3.22 23.08 0.63
CA TYR A 476 -2.71 22.91 -0.73
C TYR A 476 -3.69 22.09 -1.57
N PHE A 477 -3.80 22.43 -2.85
CA PHE A 477 -4.67 21.73 -3.79
C PHE A 477 -4.25 20.27 -3.92
N THR A 478 -5.21 19.35 -3.74
CA THR A 478 -5.03 17.93 -4.07
C THR A 478 -6.14 17.45 -4.99
N ARG A 479 -5.80 16.47 -5.84
CA ARG A 479 -6.74 15.82 -6.74
C ARG A 479 -6.43 14.34 -6.86
N GLN A 480 -7.46 13.50 -6.73
CA GLN A 480 -7.32 12.06 -6.90
C GLN A 480 -7.22 11.67 -8.37
N ARG A 481 -6.60 10.52 -8.66
CA ARG A 481 -6.61 9.95 -10.02
C ARG A 481 -8.07 9.74 -10.45
N PRO A 482 -8.50 10.32 -11.59
CA PRO A 482 -9.85 10.11 -12.10
C PRO A 482 -10.13 8.62 -12.36
N ARG A 483 -11.29 8.14 -11.91
CA ARG A 483 -11.75 6.75 -12.11
C ARG A 483 -12.80 6.62 -13.21
N PHE A 484 -13.37 7.76 -13.64
CA PHE A 484 -14.45 7.85 -14.62
C PHE A 484 -15.62 6.90 -14.30
N VAL A 485 -16.06 6.88 -13.03
CA VAL A 485 -17.13 5.98 -12.53
C VAL A 485 -18.48 6.25 -13.18
N ASN A 486 -18.74 7.50 -13.54
CA ASN A 486 -19.88 7.91 -14.33
C ASN A 486 -19.34 8.60 -15.58
N LEU A 487 -19.42 7.93 -16.73
CA LEU A 487 -19.00 8.50 -18.00
C LEU A 487 -19.94 9.62 -18.47
N GLY A 488 -21.13 9.77 -17.85
CA GLY A 488 -22.02 10.91 -18.07
C GLY A 488 -22.47 11.09 -19.52
N GLY A 489 -22.51 10.01 -20.32
CA GLY A 489 -22.78 10.07 -21.76
C GLY A 489 -21.57 10.33 -22.66
N CYS A 490 -20.34 10.38 -22.11
CA CYS A 490 -19.11 10.38 -22.90
C CYS A 490 -18.71 8.94 -23.28
N ASP A 491 -18.32 8.71 -24.53
CA ASP A 491 -17.77 7.42 -24.95
C ASP A 491 -16.28 7.29 -24.59
N LEU A 492 -15.82 6.04 -24.46
CA LEU A 492 -14.39 5.73 -24.49
C LEU A 492 -13.95 5.48 -25.93
N LEU A 493 -12.93 6.21 -26.36
CA LEU A 493 -12.29 6.02 -27.65
C LEU A 493 -11.03 5.16 -27.48
N ASP A 494 -11.12 3.90 -27.89
CA ASP A 494 -9.98 2.97 -27.91
C ASP A 494 -9.07 3.26 -29.12
N VAL A 495 -7.83 3.68 -28.87
CA VAL A 495 -6.88 4.03 -29.95
C VAL A 495 -6.59 2.88 -30.92
N LYS A 496 -6.66 1.61 -30.46
CA LYS A 496 -6.46 0.45 -31.34
C LYS A 496 -7.65 0.23 -32.26
N ALA A 497 -8.87 0.51 -31.79
CA ALA A 497 -10.05 0.53 -32.67
C ALA A 497 -9.97 1.64 -33.73
N TRP A 498 -9.16 2.67 -33.47
CA TRP A 498 -8.91 3.80 -34.36
C TRP A 498 -7.65 3.66 -35.21
N GLY A 499 -7.05 2.47 -35.24
CA GLY A 499 -6.00 2.09 -36.18
C GLY A 499 -4.60 2.04 -35.61
N ALA A 500 -4.38 2.48 -34.36
CA ALA A 500 -3.11 2.31 -33.68
C ALA A 500 -2.84 0.80 -33.46
N LYS A 501 -1.58 0.39 -33.59
CA LYS A 501 -1.15 -1.00 -33.47
C LYS A 501 -0.66 -1.30 -32.07
N GLY A 502 0.19 -0.43 -31.53
CA GLY A 502 0.84 -0.69 -30.25
C GLY A 502 1.74 -1.92 -30.28
N ASP A 503 2.32 -2.25 -31.44
CA ASP A 503 3.10 -3.48 -31.68
C ASP A 503 4.62 -3.29 -31.53
N GLY A 504 5.07 -2.08 -31.20
CA GLY A 504 6.47 -1.71 -31.05
C GLY A 504 7.23 -1.56 -32.37
N LYS A 505 6.55 -1.59 -33.51
CA LYS A 505 7.18 -1.59 -34.84
C LYS A 505 6.56 -0.58 -35.79
N ILE A 506 5.24 -0.64 -35.95
CA ILE A 506 4.51 0.21 -36.88
C ILE A 506 4.42 1.62 -36.30
N ASP A 507 4.66 2.62 -37.16
CA ASP A 507 4.49 4.02 -36.80
C ASP A 507 3.00 4.34 -36.54
N ASP A 508 2.69 4.58 -35.28
CA ASP A 508 1.35 4.87 -34.78
C ASP A 508 1.04 6.37 -34.72
N THR A 509 1.97 7.24 -35.14
CA THR A 509 1.85 8.71 -35.00
C THR A 509 0.55 9.25 -35.59
N VAL A 510 0.22 8.85 -36.83
CA VAL A 510 -0.97 9.34 -37.54
C VAL A 510 -2.26 8.81 -36.89
N ALA A 511 -2.27 7.54 -36.51
CA ALA A 511 -3.43 6.92 -35.88
C ALA A 511 -3.72 7.54 -34.50
N LEU A 512 -2.68 7.80 -33.71
CA LEU A 512 -2.79 8.47 -32.41
C LEU A 512 -3.32 9.90 -32.55
N ASN A 513 -2.74 10.73 -33.44
CA ASN A 513 -3.22 12.10 -33.65
C ASN A 513 -4.70 12.11 -34.06
N ARG A 514 -5.10 11.26 -35.01
CA ARG A 514 -6.49 11.12 -35.42
C ARG A 514 -7.42 10.72 -34.27
N ALA A 515 -6.97 9.78 -33.43
CA ALA A 515 -7.75 9.31 -32.28
C ALA A 515 -7.92 10.42 -31.23
N PHE A 516 -6.87 11.19 -30.94
CA PHE A 516 -6.93 12.31 -30.01
C PHE A 516 -7.81 13.45 -30.51
N GLU A 517 -7.70 13.82 -31.79
CA GLU A 517 -8.55 14.83 -32.42
C GLU A 517 -10.03 14.42 -32.37
N ALA A 518 -10.35 13.19 -32.81
CA ALA A 518 -11.72 12.69 -32.78
C ALA A 518 -12.29 12.61 -31.35
N ALA A 519 -11.49 12.20 -30.38
CA ALA A 519 -11.94 12.17 -28.99
C ALA A 519 -12.23 13.56 -28.43
N ALA A 520 -11.40 14.55 -28.76
CA ALA A 520 -11.62 15.93 -28.35
C ALA A 520 -12.93 16.48 -28.94
N ASP A 521 -13.18 16.26 -30.23
CA ASP A 521 -14.41 16.69 -30.92
C ASP A 521 -15.67 16.07 -30.31
N MET A 522 -15.60 14.81 -29.90
CA MET A 522 -16.72 14.09 -29.29
C MET A 522 -16.84 14.30 -27.78
N SER A 523 -15.92 15.04 -27.16
CA SER A 523 -15.77 15.07 -25.70
C SER A 523 -15.67 13.66 -25.09
N ALA A 524 -15.00 12.74 -25.78
CA ALA A 524 -14.76 11.36 -25.36
C ALA A 524 -13.48 11.25 -24.51
N ILE A 525 -13.35 10.13 -23.78
CA ILE A 525 -12.12 9.78 -23.07
C ILE A 525 -11.28 8.87 -23.96
N VAL A 526 -10.03 9.23 -24.21
CA VAL A 526 -9.10 8.37 -24.94
C VAL A 526 -8.63 7.24 -24.04
N TYR A 527 -8.93 6.01 -24.44
CA TYR A 527 -8.43 4.80 -23.83
C TYR A 527 -7.23 4.28 -24.63
N ILE A 528 -6.09 4.12 -23.96
CA ILE A 528 -4.87 3.55 -24.53
C ILE A 528 -4.66 2.15 -23.93
N PRO A 529 -5.07 1.08 -24.65
CA PRO A 529 -4.78 -0.28 -24.22
C PRO A 529 -3.28 -0.50 -24.11
N TYR A 530 -2.87 -1.51 -23.34
CA TYR A 530 -1.46 -1.88 -23.29
C TYR A 530 -0.91 -2.18 -24.71
N GLY A 531 0.30 -1.67 -24.96
CA GLY A 531 1.02 -1.77 -26.22
C GLY A 531 2.23 -0.84 -26.21
N VAL A 532 3.09 -1.00 -27.21
CA VAL A 532 4.21 -0.08 -27.48
C VAL A 532 3.92 0.65 -28.79
N TYR A 533 3.57 1.92 -28.70
CA TYR A 533 3.16 2.74 -29.83
C TYR A 533 4.37 3.54 -30.33
N VAL A 534 4.90 3.18 -31.50
CA VAL A 534 6.06 3.87 -32.08
C VAL A 534 5.61 5.21 -32.63
N ILE A 535 6.30 6.27 -32.23
CA ILE A 535 6.03 7.64 -32.63
C ILE A 535 7.23 8.18 -33.41
N LYS A 536 7.02 8.59 -34.66
CA LYS A 536 8.04 9.18 -35.55
C LYS A 536 7.90 10.68 -35.73
N ASP A 537 6.78 11.29 -35.31
CA ASP A 537 6.57 12.75 -35.28
C ASP A 537 5.72 13.16 -34.06
N THR A 538 5.64 14.45 -33.74
CA THR A 538 4.89 14.95 -32.57
C THR A 538 3.43 14.45 -32.59
N VAL A 539 3.01 13.80 -31.51
CA VAL A 539 1.60 13.52 -31.20
C VAL A 539 1.05 14.65 -30.34
N THR A 540 -0.04 15.28 -30.78
CA THR A 540 -0.68 16.38 -30.06
C THR A 540 -1.92 15.85 -29.33
N ILE A 541 -2.00 16.11 -28.03
CA ILE A 541 -3.19 15.89 -27.19
C ILE A 541 -3.93 17.23 -27.14
N PRO A 542 -5.10 17.36 -27.79
CA PRO A 542 -5.84 18.63 -27.86
C PRO A 542 -6.28 19.15 -26.48
N VAL A 543 -6.53 20.46 -26.38
CA VAL A 543 -7.20 21.05 -25.22
C VAL A 543 -8.58 20.41 -25.01
N GLY A 544 -8.97 20.19 -23.76
CA GLY A 544 -10.22 19.49 -23.40
C GLY A 544 -10.07 17.97 -23.27
N SER A 545 -8.91 17.40 -23.64
CA SER A 545 -8.70 15.95 -23.66
C SER A 545 -8.74 15.30 -22.28
N ARG A 546 -9.21 14.05 -22.24
CA ARG A 546 -9.07 13.13 -21.11
C ARG A 546 -8.53 11.82 -21.64
N VAL A 547 -7.47 11.31 -21.05
CA VAL A 547 -6.72 10.15 -21.51
C VAL A 547 -6.54 9.19 -20.33
N ILE A 548 -6.61 7.89 -20.60
CA ILE A 548 -6.35 6.85 -19.60
C ILE A 548 -5.70 5.64 -20.23
N GLY A 549 -4.56 5.24 -19.66
CA GLY A 549 -3.85 4.01 -20.04
C GLY A 549 -4.30 2.76 -19.27
N GLN A 550 -4.20 1.60 -19.91
CA GLN A 550 -4.34 0.28 -19.28
C GLN A 550 -2.97 -0.32 -18.95
N ALA A 551 -2.70 -0.59 -17.66
CA ALA A 551 -1.42 -1.10 -17.19
C ALA A 551 -0.25 -0.18 -17.59
N TRP A 552 0.54 -0.59 -18.58
CA TRP A 552 1.80 0.08 -18.95
C TRP A 552 1.90 0.44 -20.45
N PRO A 553 0.95 1.20 -21.03
CA PRO A 553 1.06 1.58 -22.44
C PRO A 553 2.23 2.53 -22.64
N GLN A 554 3.01 2.31 -23.70
CA GLN A 554 4.23 3.08 -23.98
C GLN A 554 4.09 3.88 -25.26
N LEU A 555 4.20 5.20 -25.16
CA LEU A 555 4.31 6.10 -26.31
C LEU A 555 5.80 6.37 -26.58
N MET A 556 6.37 5.69 -27.57
CA MET A 556 7.82 5.62 -27.78
C MET A 556 8.27 6.51 -28.96
N GLY A 557 8.80 7.69 -28.66
CA GLY A 557 9.40 8.59 -29.65
C GLY A 557 10.73 8.07 -30.19
N THR A 558 10.90 8.03 -31.51
CA THR A 558 12.15 7.60 -32.16
C THR A 558 12.29 8.14 -33.59
N GLY A 559 13.50 8.14 -34.15
CA GLY A 559 13.79 8.50 -35.54
C GLY A 559 14.23 9.95 -35.73
N ALA A 560 14.56 10.29 -36.98
CA ALA A 560 15.28 11.51 -37.35
C ALA A 560 14.68 12.83 -36.84
N LYS A 561 13.37 12.88 -36.54
CA LYS A 561 12.71 14.08 -36.00
C LYS A 561 13.03 14.36 -34.53
N PHE A 562 13.61 13.40 -33.79
CA PHE A 562 13.93 13.53 -32.37
C PHE A 562 15.42 13.36 -32.05
N GLU A 563 16.28 13.19 -33.07
CA GLU A 563 17.71 12.88 -32.91
C GLU A 563 18.61 14.14 -32.81
N ASP A 564 18.13 15.30 -33.27
CA ASP A 564 18.92 16.55 -33.30
C ASP A 564 18.74 17.37 -32.02
N ILE A 565 19.74 17.31 -31.13
CA ILE A 565 19.77 18.09 -29.89
C ILE A 565 19.79 19.62 -30.12
N SER A 566 20.26 20.09 -31.29
CA SER A 566 20.26 21.51 -31.64
C SER A 566 18.89 22.01 -32.08
N LYS A 567 17.97 21.09 -32.41
CA LYS A 567 16.58 21.37 -32.82
C LYS A 567 15.62 20.42 -32.11
N PRO A 568 15.52 20.50 -30.77
CA PRO A 568 14.71 19.56 -30.00
C PRO A 568 13.24 19.68 -30.37
N ARG A 569 12.54 18.55 -30.41
CA ARG A 569 11.11 18.47 -30.72
C ARG A 569 10.37 17.64 -29.68
N PRO A 570 9.16 18.04 -29.27
CA PRO A 570 8.37 17.25 -28.34
C PRO A 570 7.84 15.99 -29.03
N VAL A 571 7.98 14.84 -28.36
CA VAL A 571 7.31 13.59 -28.77
C VAL A 571 5.81 13.73 -28.55
N ILE A 572 5.41 14.14 -27.34
CA ILE A 572 4.02 14.44 -26.97
C ILE A 572 3.90 15.93 -26.71
N ARG A 573 2.88 16.56 -27.27
CA ARG A 573 2.51 17.96 -27.02
C ARG A 573 1.12 18.01 -26.42
N VAL A 574 0.98 18.55 -25.21
CA VAL A 574 -0.32 18.70 -24.53
C VAL A 574 -0.81 20.13 -24.74
N GLY A 575 -1.84 20.29 -25.55
CA GLY A 575 -2.34 21.60 -26.00
C GLY A 575 -1.33 22.38 -26.85
N VAL A 576 -1.71 23.61 -27.24
CA VAL A 576 -0.81 24.59 -27.87
C VAL A 576 -0.70 25.86 -27.00
N PRO A 577 0.34 26.69 -27.16
CA PRO A 577 0.50 27.91 -26.36
C PRO A 577 -0.77 28.77 -26.39
N GLY A 578 -1.23 29.16 -25.20
CA GLY A 578 -2.46 29.94 -25.01
C GLY A 578 -3.73 29.10 -24.77
N ASN A 579 -3.69 27.78 -24.96
CA ASN A 579 -4.82 26.92 -24.57
C ASN A 579 -5.00 26.89 -23.04
N GLN A 580 -6.27 26.90 -22.61
CA GLN A 580 -6.69 26.71 -21.22
C GLN A 580 -7.91 25.78 -21.22
N GLY A 581 -7.89 24.75 -20.38
CA GLY A 581 -8.94 23.73 -20.35
C GLY A 581 -8.42 22.36 -19.92
N VAL A 582 -9.26 21.32 -20.00
CA VAL A 582 -8.94 19.99 -19.44
C VAL A 582 -7.81 19.31 -20.24
N ALA A 583 -6.87 18.68 -19.54
CA ALA A 583 -5.98 17.65 -20.06
C ALA A 583 -5.67 16.66 -18.94
N GLU A 584 -6.43 15.57 -18.82
CA GLU A 584 -6.18 14.47 -17.87
C GLU A 584 -5.45 13.36 -18.62
N ILE A 585 -4.38 12.77 -18.08
CA ILE A 585 -3.62 11.70 -18.74
C ILE A 585 -3.33 10.55 -17.77
#